data_AF-A0AAU0KN89-F1
#
_entry.id   AF-A0AAU0KN89-F1
#
_cell.length_a   1.000
_cell.length_b   1.000
_cell.length_c   1.000
_cell.angle_alpha   90.00
_cell.angle_beta   90.00
_cell.angle_gamma   90.00
#
_symmetry.space_group_name_H-M   'P 1'
#
loop_
_entity.id
_entity.type
_entity.pdbx_description
1 polymer ?
#
loop_
_entity_poly.entity_id
_entity_poly.type
_entity_poly.pdbx_seq_one_letter_code
_entity_poly.pdbx_strand_id
1 'polypeptide(L)'
;MDMRPSGEGANRTLFSPHVQRGTGNHPRRRWYEWSLDNGKKQPWYITRKVNEPIFMAGLTNFRPNIEQTVETGFVIVTEDSGAGMIDVHDRRPVVLEPEDALTWMNPGTPVEEAAHIAQARSIPTEEFFWWKVDRAVNRVGPANNGSHLLLPVAQK
;
A
#
# COMPACT_ATOMS: atom_id res chain seq x y z
N MET A 1 12.72 -8.80 24.94
CA MET A 1 12.00 -10.00 24.48
C MET A 1 12.61 -10.37 23.14
N ASP A 2 13.43 -11.41 23.14
CA ASP A 2 14.25 -11.85 22.00
C ASP A 2 13.37 -12.66 21.03
N MET A 3 13.05 -12.08 19.87
CA MET A 3 12.33 -12.78 18.80
C MET A 3 13.35 -13.49 17.91
N ARG A 4 13.75 -14.70 18.33
CA ARG A 4 14.41 -15.64 17.42
C ARG A 4 13.38 -16.14 16.42
N PRO A 5 13.67 -16.13 15.10
CA PRO A 5 12.75 -16.68 14.13
C PRO A 5 12.75 -18.21 14.25
N SER A 6 11.63 -18.78 14.71
CA SER A 6 11.30 -20.18 14.44
C SER A 6 11.20 -20.36 12.93
N GLY A 7 11.82 -21.40 12.38
CA GLY A 7 12.07 -21.62 10.94
C GLY A 7 10.85 -21.84 10.02
N GLU A 8 9.71 -21.21 10.28
CA GLU A 8 8.63 -21.04 9.30
C GLU A 8 8.64 -19.60 8.78
N GLY A 9 9.40 -19.38 7.71
CA GLY A 9 9.51 -18.06 7.10
C GLY A 9 8.24 -17.65 6.37
N ALA A 10 7.78 -16.42 6.58
CA ALA A 10 6.81 -15.79 5.69
C ALA A 10 7.43 -15.58 4.30
N ASN A 11 6.68 -15.88 3.25
CA ASN A 11 7.07 -15.63 1.87
C ASN A 11 6.89 -14.16 1.52
N ARG A 12 7.73 -13.65 0.61
CA ARG A 12 7.61 -12.27 0.09
C ARG A 12 6.58 -12.22 -1.04
N THR A 13 5.71 -11.23 -1.00
CA THR A 13 4.68 -10.97 -2.01
C THR A 13 4.56 -9.47 -2.29
N LEU A 14 3.80 -9.10 -3.32
CA LEU A 14 3.42 -7.72 -3.58
C LEU A 14 1.93 -7.57 -3.39
N PHE A 15 1.54 -6.53 -2.67
CA PHE A 15 0.19 -6.03 -2.75
C PHE A 15 0.10 -4.95 -3.82
N SER A 16 -0.92 -5.07 -4.66
CA SER A 16 -1.22 -4.07 -5.66
C SER A 16 -2.68 -3.67 -5.51
N PRO A 17 -2.98 -2.45 -5.04
CA PRO A 17 -4.32 -2.05 -4.69
C PRO A 17 -5.24 -2.07 -5.91
N HIS A 18 -6.53 -2.28 -5.63
CA HIS A 18 -7.57 -2.55 -6.61
C HIS A 18 -7.63 -1.49 -7.71
N VAL A 19 -7.80 -1.96 -8.95
CA VAL A 19 -8.00 -1.13 -10.12
C VAL A 19 -9.50 -0.91 -10.31
N GLN A 20 -10.02 0.29 -10.06
CA GLN A 20 -11.34 0.64 -10.61
C GLN A 20 -11.18 0.95 -12.10
N ARG A 21 -11.91 0.22 -12.94
CA ARG A 21 -12.09 0.57 -14.35
C ARG A 21 -13.14 1.68 -14.42
N GLY A 22 -12.69 2.93 -14.48
CA GLY A 22 -13.51 4.07 -14.91
C GLY A 22 -13.27 4.34 -16.40
N THR A 23 -14.25 4.90 -17.10
CA THR A 23 -14.22 5.23 -18.54
C THR A 23 -13.30 6.40 -18.92
N GLY A 24 -12.28 6.68 -18.11
CA GLY A 24 -11.23 7.67 -18.36
C GLY A 24 -9.88 7.01 -18.17
N ASN A 25 -9.04 7.10 -19.19
CA ASN A 25 -7.76 6.41 -19.31
C ASN A 25 -6.91 6.51 -18.02
N HIS A 26 -6.45 5.34 -17.56
CA HIS A 26 -5.38 5.02 -16.60
C HIS A 26 -5.80 4.47 -15.22
N PRO A 27 -5.54 3.16 -14.97
CA PRO A 27 -5.66 2.59 -13.64
C PRO A 27 -4.52 3.11 -12.75
N ARG A 28 -4.70 4.28 -12.12
CA ARG A 28 -3.80 4.73 -11.06
C ARG A 28 -3.93 3.75 -9.91
N ARG A 29 -2.90 2.98 -9.59
CA ARG A 29 -2.83 2.24 -8.33
C ARG A 29 -2.70 3.28 -7.21
N ARG A 30 -3.38 3.07 -6.08
CA ARG A 30 -3.54 4.06 -5.00
C ARG A 30 -3.82 3.40 -3.67
N TRP A 31 -3.65 4.13 -2.58
CA TRP A 31 -4.23 3.74 -1.30
C TRP A 31 -4.98 4.92 -0.68
N TYR A 32 -5.74 4.63 0.37
CA TYR A 32 -6.38 5.64 1.18
C TYR A 32 -5.73 5.66 2.55
N GLU A 33 -5.61 6.85 3.13
CA GLU A 33 -5.31 7.03 4.55
C GLU A 33 -6.34 7.90 5.23
N TRP A 34 -6.48 7.75 6.54
CA TRP A 34 -7.46 8.48 7.33
C TRP A 34 -6.79 9.33 8.39
N SER A 35 -7.02 10.64 8.31
CA SER A 35 -6.71 11.56 9.42
C SER A 35 -7.96 11.84 10.26
N LEU A 36 -7.77 12.45 11.43
CA LEU A 36 -8.86 12.99 12.24
C LEU A 36 -9.02 14.48 11.95
N ASP A 37 -10.16 14.86 11.40
CA ASP A 37 -10.55 16.25 11.15
C ASP A 37 -11.79 16.57 11.99
N ASN A 38 -11.59 17.37 13.04
CA ASN A 38 -12.64 17.74 14.02
C ASN A 38 -13.37 16.51 14.61
N GLY A 39 -12.60 15.49 15.02
CA GLY A 39 -13.13 14.26 15.61
C GLY A 39 -13.81 13.31 14.61
N LYS A 40 -13.78 13.63 13.30
CA LYS A 40 -14.35 12.80 12.25
C LYS A 40 -13.25 12.27 11.34
N LYS A 41 -13.36 11.01 10.94
CA LYS A 41 -12.44 10.39 9.97
C LYS A 41 -12.52 11.11 8.63
N GLN A 42 -11.39 11.65 8.19
CA GLN A 42 -11.24 12.28 6.89
C GLN A 42 -10.34 11.39 6.02
N PRO A 43 -10.89 10.77 4.96
CA PRO A 43 -10.09 10.02 4.02
C PRO A 43 -9.27 10.93 3.10
N TRP A 44 -8.08 10.45 2.79
CA TRP A 44 -7.14 11.00 1.84
C TRP A 44 -6.88 9.94 0.78
N TYR A 45 -6.86 10.36 -0.48
CA TYR A 45 -6.43 9.53 -1.59
C TYR A 45 -4.97 9.82 -1.90
N ILE A 46 -4.16 8.77 -2.04
CA ILE A 46 -2.71 8.90 -2.28
C ILE A 46 -2.31 8.10 -3.53
N THR A 47 -1.56 8.74 -4.43
CA THR A 47 -1.11 8.13 -5.69
C THR A 47 0.22 8.70 -6.17
N ARG A 48 0.92 7.96 -7.04
CA ARG A 48 2.18 8.38 -7.67
C ARG A 48 1.94 9.61 -8.57
N LYS A 49 2.91 10.54 -8.55
CA LYS A 49 2.94 11.69 -9.48
C LYS A 49 3.03 11.19 -10.93
N VAL A 50 3.89 10.21 -11.16
CA VAL A 50 4.01 9.49 -12.42
C VAL A 50 2.84 8.52 -12.63
N ASN A 51 2.52 8.24 -13.89
CA ASN A 51 1.39 7.38 -14.26
C ASN A 51 1.79 5.91 -14.31
N GLU A 52 2.34 5.43 -13.19
CA GLU A 52 2.90 4.08 -13.08
C GLU A 52 2.20 3.27 -11.99
N PRO A 53 2.26 1.93 -12.06
CA PRO A 53 1.83 1.05 -10.99
C PRO A 53 2.53 1.35 -9.65
N ILE A 54 1.78 1.18 -8.56
CA ILE A 54 2.29 1.11 -7.19
C ILE A 54 2.46 -0.36 -6.82
N PHE A 55 3.66 -0.73 -6.36
CA PHE A 55 3.98 -2.06 -5.82
C PHE A 55 4.26 -1.92 -4.32
N MET A 56 3.36 -2.43 -3.48
CA MET A 56 3.58 -2.41 -2.03
C MET A 56 4.23 -3.71 -1.58
N ALA A 57 5.32 -3.61 -0.83
CA ALA A 57 5.96 -4.78 -0.25
C ALA A 57 5.00 -5.48 0.72
N GLY A 58 4.89 -6.79 0.61
CA GLY A 58 4.05 -7.60 1.48
C GLY A 58 4.70 -8.91 1.87
N LEU A 59 4.19 -9.50 2.94
CA LEU A 59 4.56 -10.83 3.41
C LEU A 59 3.32 -11.71 3.43
N THR A 60 3.46 -13.00 3.11
CA THR A 60 2.35 -13.96 3.05
C THR A 60 2.79 -15.31 3.59
N ASN A 61 1.85 -16.04 4.18
CA ASN A 61 2.03 -17.46 4.52
C ASN A 61 1.60 -18.41 3.38
N PHE A 62 1.26 -17.87 2.19
CA PHE A 62 0.92 -18.67 1.01
C PHE A 62 2.07 -19.60 0.63
N ARG A 63 1.75 -20.88 0.34
CA ARG A 63 2.72 -21.88 -0.13
C ARG A 63 2.24 -22.55 -1.42
N PRO A 64 3.04 -22.59 -2.49
CA PRO A 64 2.62 -23.24 -3.73
C PRO A 64 2.41 -24.75 -3.49
N ASN A 65 1.42 -25.33 -4.19
CA ASN A 65 1.11 -26.77 -4.15
C ASN A 65 0.64 -27.31 -2.78
N ILE A 66 0.17 -26.44 -1.89
CA ILE A 66 -0.47 -26.80 -0.63
C ILE A 66 -1.90 -26.24 -0.64
N GLU A 67 -2.85 -26.91 0.00
CA GLU A 67 -4.19 -26.38 0.20
C GLU A 67 -4.13 -25.14 1.12
N GLN A 68 -4.71 -24.03 0.67
CA GLN A 68 -4.73 -22.79 1.46
C GLN A 68 -5.97 -22.79 2.35
N THR A 69 -5.81 -22.38 3.60
CA THR A 69 -6.92 -22.25 4.55
C THR A 69 -7.44 -20.82 4.56
N VAL A 70 -8.53 -20.58 5.29
CA VAL A 70 -9.04 -19.22 5.54
C VAL A 70 -8.03 -18.33 6.29
N GLU A 71 -7.00 -18.92 6.89
CA GLU A 71 -5.91 -18.23 7.58
C GLU A 71 -4.74 -17.89 6.65
N THR A 72 -4.78 -18.35 5.40
CA THR A 72 -3.83 -17.92 4.39
C THR A 72 -4.13 -16.47 4.01
N GLY A 73 -3.17 -15.59 4.27
CA GLY A 73 -3.34 -14.15 4.06
C GLY A 73 -2.03 -13.47 3.70
N PHE A 74 -2.07 -12.14 3.71
CA PHE A 74 -0.89 -11.32 3.54
C PHE A 74 -0.97 -10.09 4.44
N VAL A 75 0.19 -9.52 4.72
CA VAL A 75 0.35 -8.23 5.40
C VAL A 75 1.12 -7.29 4.48
N ILE A 76 0.82 -5.99 4.58
CA ILE A 76 1.57 -4.94 3.89
C ILE A 76 2.67 -4.45 4.81
N VAL A 77 3.91 -4.41 4.30
CA VAL A 77 5.05 -3.85 5.01
C VAL A 77 4.93 -2.34 5.00
N THR A 78 5.19 -1.73 6.14
CA THR A 78 4.89 -0.33 6.40
C THR A 78 6.08 0.34 7.09
N GLU A 79 6.40 1.56 6.68
CA GLU A 79 7.46 2.44 7.19
C GLU A 79 6.85 3.72 7.78
N ASP A 80 7.70 4.56 8.38
CA ASP A 80 7.28 5.86 8.91
C ASP A 80 6.99 6.84 7.76
N SER A 81 5.96 7.65 7.92
CA SER A 81 5.66 8.72 6.97
C SER A 81 6.71 9.82 7.06
N GLY A 82 7.37 10.13 5.94
CA GLY A 82 8.22 11.31 5.80
C GLY A 82 7.46 12.53 5.27
N ALA A 83 8.09 13.71 5.37
CA ALA A 83 7.62 14.98 4.80
C ALA A 83 6.16 15.33 5.18
N GLY A 84 5.45 16.08 4.33
CA GLY A 84 4.07 16.54 4.59
C GLY A 84 3.00 15.44 4.63
N MET A 85 3.36 14.17 4.47
CA MET A 85 2.43 13.03 4.64
C MET A 85 2.23 12.66 6.11
N ILE A 86 3.13 13.06 7.00
CA ILE A 86 2.99 12.85 8.45
C ILE A 86 1.75 13.55 9.02
N ASP A 87 1.35 14.67 8.41
CA ASP A 87 0.13 15.40 8.77
C ASP A 87 -1.15 14.62 8.42
N VAL A 88 -1.03 13.59 7.58
CA VAL A 88 -2.12 12.67 7.21
C VAL A 88 -2.14 11.45 8.12
N HIS A 89 -1.00 10.75 8.24
CA HIS A 89 -0.83 9.56 9.09
C HIS A 89 0.66 9.32 9.37
N ASP A 90 1.00 8.76 10.53
CA ASP A 90 2.38 8.47 10.96
C ASP A 90 3.08 7.34 10.19
N ARG A 91 2.32 6.55 9.41
CA ARG A 91 2.78 5.33 8.75
C ARG A 91 2.34 5.34 7.29
N ARG A 92 3.16 4.76 6.41
CA ARG A 92 2.86 4.54 4.99
C ARG A 92 3.30 3.15 4.55
N PRO A 93 2.77 2.61 3.44
CA PRO A 93 3.28 1.37 2.87
C PRO A 93 4.69 1.57 2.29
N VAL A 94 5.52 0.53 2.38
CA VAL A 94 6.77 0.46 1.60
C VAL A 94 6.40 0.27 0.13
N VAL A 95 6.68 1.26 -0.70
CA VAL A 95 6.36 1.24 -2.13
C VAL A 95 7.64 1.08 -2.94
N LEU A 96 7.71 0.08 -3.80
CA LEU A 96 8.91 -0.27 -4.55
C LEU A 96 8.80 0.15 -6.02
N GLU A 97 9.94 0.55 -6.59
CA GLU A 97 10.09 0.63 -8.05
C GLU A 97 10.02 -0.78 -8.68
N PRO A 98 9.67 -0.91 -9.98
CA PRO A 98 9.44 -2.21 -10.61
C PRO A 98 10.58 -3.23 -10.44
N GLU A 99 11.83 -2.77 -10.51
CA GLU A 99 13.04 -3.59 -10.41
C GLU A 99 13.27 -4.14 -9.00
N ASP A 100 13.10 -3.29 -7.98
CA ASP A 100 13.14 -3.70 -6.58
C ASP A 100 11.95 -4.60 -6.23
N ALA A 101 10.79 -4.39 -6.84
CA ALA A 101 9.61 -5.24 -6.67
C ALA A 101 9.85 -6.67 -7.20
N LEU A 102 10.54 -6.81 -8.34
CA LEU A 102 10.97 -8.12 -8.86
C LEU A 102 11.98 -8.78 -7.94
N THR A 103 12.97 -8.01 -7.46
CA THR A 103 13.99 -8.50 -6.54
C THR A 103 13.39 -8.94 -5.21
N TRP A 104 12.39 -8.22 -4.70
CA TRP A 104 11.62 -8.56 -3.51
C TRP A 104 10.89 -9.90 -3.65
N MET A 105 10.23 -10.15 -4.79
CA MET A 105 9.48 -11.39 -5.01
C MET A 105 10.36 -12.62 -5.27
N ASN A 106 11.61 -12.44 -5.69
CA ASN A 106 12.49 -13.55 -6.01
C ASN A 106 12.82 -14.36 -4.74
N PRO A 107 12.47 -15.66 -4.65
CA PRO A 107 12.78 -16.49 -3.48
C PRO A 107 14.28 -16.65 -3.21
N GLY A 108 15.12 -16.49 -4.25
CA GLY A 108 16.58 -16.54 -4.14
C GLY A 108 17.23 -15.28 -3.58
N THR A 109 16.49 -14.18 -3.43
CA THR A 109 17.02 -12.94 -2.83
C THR A 109 17.31 -13.17 -1.34
N PRO A 110 18.52 -12.89 -0.85
CA PRO A 110 18.85 -12.98 0.58
C PRO A 110 17.89 -12.13 1.44
N VAL A 111 17.70 -12.53 2.70
CA VAL A 111 16.81 -11.80 3.62
C VAL A 111 17.34 -10.40 3.87
N GLU A 112 18.66 -10.26 3.96
CA GLU A 112 19.38 -9.01 4.19
C GLU A 112 19.17 -8.01 3.04
N GLU A 113 19.22 -8.48 1.79
CA GLU A 113 18.97 -7.62 0.62
C GLU A 113 17.50 -7.19 0.57
N ALA A 114 16.56 -8.09 0.86
CA ALA A 114 15.14 -7.70 0.92
C ALA A 114 14.86 -6.70 2.06
N ALA A 115 15.50 -6.88 3.22
CA ALA A 115 15.41 -5.91 4.31
C ALA A 115 16.00 -4.55 3.90
N HIS A 116 17.14 -4.55 3.19
CA HIS A 116 17.74 -3.33 2.65
C HIS A 116 16.84 -2.63 1.63
N ILE A 117 16.23 -3.37 0.70
CA ILE A 117 15.24 -2.83 -0.25
C ILE A 117 14.10 -2.13 0.50
N ALA A 118 13.51 -2.81 1.50
CA ALA A 118 12.39 -2.26 2.25
C ALA A 118 12.76 -1.02 3.10
N GLN A 119 13.99 -0.92 3.58
CA GLN A 119 14.44 0.17 4.45
C GLN A 119 15.01 1.37 3.68
N ALA A 120 15.67 1.14 2.55
CA ALA A 120 16.48 2.16 1.88
C ALA A 120 16.01 2.51 0.47
N ARG A 121 15.16 1.67 -0.16
CA ARG A 121 14.73 1.85 -1.55
C ARG A 121 13.22 1.97 -1.71
N SER A 122 12.50 2.22 -0.62
CA SER A 122 11.12 2.64 -0.72
C SER A 122 11.04 4.00 -1.42
N ILE A 123 10.12 4.14 -2.38
CA ILE A 123 9.88 5.37 -3.10
C ILE A 123 9.60 6.49 -2.10
N PRO A 124 10.31 7.63 -2.18
CA PRO A 124 10.18 8.69 -1.18
C PRO A 124 8.82 9.40 -1.24
N THR A 125 8.40 10.00 -0.13
CA THR A 125 7.07 10.66 0.00
C THR A 125 6.85 11.72 -1.09
N GLU A 126 7.91 12.39 -1.51
CA GLU A 126 7.92 13.46 -2.50
C GLU A 126 7.49 12.98 -3.89
N GLU A 127 7.43 11.67 -4.15
CA GLU A 127 6.95 11.10 -5.42
C GLU A 127 5.43 10.85 -5.45
N PHE A 128 4.72 11.28 -4.40
CA PHE A 128 3.28 11.12 -4.27
C PHE A 128 2.54 12.46 -4.28
N PHE A 129 1.30 12.42 -4.76
CA PHE A 129 0.29 13.44 -4.49
C PHE A 129 -0.81 12.85 -3.61
N TRP A 130 -1.38 13.69 -2.76
CA TRP A 130 -2.52 13.33 -1.93
C TRP A 130 -3.52 14.46 -1.79
N TRP A 131 -4.79 14.09 -1.63
CA TRP A 131 -5.89 15.05 -1.44
C TRP A 131 -7.02 14.42 -0.64
N LYS A 132 -7.80 15.27 0.05
CA LYS A 132 -9.02 14.85 0.75
C LYS A 132 -10.05 14.35 -0.26
N VAL A 133 -10.69 13.23 0.05
CA VAL A 133 -11.82 12.67 -0.74
C VAL A 133 -13.09 12.57 0.08
N ASP A 134 -14.18 12.17 -0.59
CA ASP A 134 -15.48 12.03 0.05
C ASP A 134 -15.46 10.96 1.15
N ARG A 135 -16.10 11.26 2.29
CA ARG A 135 -16.26 10.35 3.42
C ARG A 135 -17.11 9.14 3.09
N ALA A 136 -17.80 9.12 1.97
CA ALA A 136 -18.48 7.96 1.43
C ALA A 136 -17.55 6.74 1.36
N VAL A 137 -16.23 6.90 1.15
CA VAL A 137 -15.26 5.78 1.15
C VAL A 137 -15.22 5.00 2.47
N ASN A 138 -15.65 5.60 3.59
CA ASN A 138 -15.72 4.93 4.89
C ASN A 138 -16.73 3.77 4.89
N ARG A 139 -17.69 3.78 3.96
CA ARG A 139 -18.71 2.73 3.83
C ARG A 139 -18.23 1.65 2.88
N VAL A 140 -17.72 0.55 3.42
CA VAL A 140 -17.30 -0.60 2.62
C VAL A 140 -18.53 -1.31 2.03
N GLY A 141 -18.54 -1.58 0.73
CA GLY A 141 -19.57 -2.36 0.07
C GLY A 141 -19.44 -2.37 -1.45
N PRO A 142 -19.94 -3.40 -2.16
CA PRO A 142 -19.77 -3.56 -3.60
C PRO A 142 -20.42 -2.44 -4.43
N ALA A 143 -21.45 -1.78 -3.89
CA ALA A 143 -22.11 -0.64 -4.51
C ALA A 143 -21.33 0.69 -4.37
N ASN A 144 -20.30 0.74 -3.52
CA ASN A 144 -19.57 1.98 -3.22
C ASN A 144 -18.21 2.01 -3.94
N ASN A 145 -18.26 2.00 -5.27
CA ASN A 145 -17.07 1.96 -6.14
C ASN A 145 -17.06 3.08 -7.20
N GLY A 146 -17.79 4.17 -6.95
CA GLY A 146 -17.92 5.28 -7.89
C GLY A 146 -16.67 6.14 -7.99
N SER A 147 -16.48 6.80 -9.14
CA SER A 147 -15.34 7.69 -9.41
C SER A 147 -15.27 8.89 -8.45
N HIS A 148 -16.39 9.32 -7.88
CA HIS A 148 -16.45 10.39 -6.88
C HIS A 148 -15.60 10.11 -5.63
N LEU A 149 -15.30 8.84 -5.32
CA LEU A 149 -14.42 8.45 -4.21
C LEU A 149 -12.94 8.76 -4.48
N LEU A 150 -12.60 9.10 -5.72
CA LEU A 150 -11.24 9.39 -6.18
C LEU A 150 -11.00 10.90 -6.29
N LEU A 151 -12.07 11.69 -6.41
CA LEU A 151 -11.98 13.10 -6.75
C LEU A 151 -11.77 13.96 -5.49
N PRO A 152 -11.00 15.06 -5.60
CA PRO A 152 -10.87 16.01 -4.50
C PRO A 152 -12.24 16.54 -4.06
N VAL A 153 -12.46 16.60 -2.75
CA VAL A 153 -13.57 17.38 -2.19
C VAL A 153 -13.24 18.87 -2.28
N ALA A 154 -14.25 19.70 -2.54
CA ALA A 154 -14.08 21.15 -2.51
C ALA A 154 -13.55 21.58 -1.14
N GLN A 155 -12.45 22.33 -1.12
CA GLN A 155 -11.95 22.95 0.11
C GLN A 155 -12.89 24.10 0.46
N LYS A 156 -13.40 24.10 1.70
CA LYS A 156 -14.16 25.21 2.27
C LYS A 156 -13.23 26.26 2.84
#